data_AF-A0A2H0QRG2-F1
#
_entry.id   AF-A0A2H0QRG2-F1
#
_cell.length_a   1.000
_cell.length_b   1.000
_cell.length_c   1.000
_cell.angle_alpha   90.00
_cell.angle_beta   90.00
_cell.angle_gamma   90.00
#
_symmetry.space_group_name_H-M   'P 1'
#
loop_
_entity.id
_entity.type
_entity.pdbx_description
1 polymer ?
#
loop_
_entity_poly.entity_id
_entity_poly.type
_entity_poly.pdbx_seq_one_letter_code
_entity_poly.pdbx_strand_id
1 'polypeptide(L)'
;MYSCREATRLMAEEAQLNWFGTAKLKMHVMICPLCKNFQAQMNELKIQIKKNLKRELSQDEKEKVNDLENKIILKIKQSSD
;
A
#
# COMPACT_ATOMS: atom_id res chain seq x y z
N MET A 1 15.35 25.60 7.58
CA MET A 1 14.58 24.70 6.68
C MET A 1 15.19 23.31 6.78
N TYR A 2 14.41 22.25 6.60
CA TYR A 2 14.99 20.91 6.39
C TYR A 2 15.83 20.92 5.11
N SER A 3 16.90 20.13 5.08
CA SER A 3 17.57 19.77 3.85
C SER A 3 16.71 18.80 3.02
N CYS A 4 16.96 18.70 1.72
CA CYS A 4 16.23 17.75 0.86
C CYS A 4 16.38 16.31 1.38
N ARG A 5 17.59 15.95 1.84
CA ARG A 5 17.88 14.62 2.42
C ARG A 5 17.03 14.34 3.66
N GLU A 6 16.94 15.30 4.57
CA GLU A 6 16.10 15.15 5.77
C GLU A 6 14.63 15.09 5.41
N ALA A 7 14.16 15.93 4.49
CA ALA A 7 12.78 15.95 4.05
C ALA A 7 12.37 14.62 3.40
N THR A 8 13.20 14.07 2.51
CA THR A 8 12.95 12.75 1.89
C THR A 8 12.97 11.63 2.91
N ARG A 9 13.89 11.66 3.88
CA ARG A 9 13.94 10.68 4.96
C ARG A 9 12.67 10.71 5.82
N LEU A 10 12.26 11.91 6.27
CA LEU A 10 11.05 12.10 7.07
C LEU A 10 9.78 11.66 6.33
N MET A 11 9.72 11.90 5.00
CA MET A 11 8.61 11.43 4.16
C MET A 11 8.58 9.91 4.00
N ALA A 12 9.75 9.26 3.88
CA ALA A 12 9.86 7.82 3.68
C ALA A 12 9.60 7.02 4.96
N GLU A 13 10.09 7.51 6.10
CA GLU A 13 9.92 6.87 7.41
C GLU A 13 8.52 7.08 8.02
N GLU A 14 7.66 7.88 7.37
CA GLU A 14 6.37 8.34 7.94
C GLU A 14 6.52 8.86 9.38
N ALA A 15 7.62 9.56 9.65
CA ALA A 15 8.00 9.94 10.99
C ALA A 15 6.87 10.74 11.68
N GLN A 16 6.52 10.35 12.91
CA GLN A 16 5.57 11.10 13.71
C GLN A 16 6.21 12.42 14.16
N LEU A 17 5.96 13.48 13.39
CA LEU A 17 6.41 14.82 13.68
C LEU A 17 5.40 15.54 14.57
N ASN A 18 5.91 16.37 15.48
CA ASN A 18 5.05 17.36 16.13
C ASN A 18 4.45 18.32 15.08
N TRP A 19 3.42 19.08 15.46
CA TRP A 19 2.70 19.94 14.52
C TRP A 19 3.60 20.98 13.84
N PHE A 20 4.57 21.54 14.57
CA PHE A 20 5.57 22.45 14.03
C PHE A 20 6.49 21.79 12.99
N GLY A 21 6.97 20.58 13.27
CA GLY A 21 7.80 19.79 12.36
C GLY A 21 7.04 19.43 11.09
N THR A 22 5.76 19.08 11.23
CA THR A 22 4.85 18.82 10.10
C THR A 22 4.70 20.06 9.23
N ALA A 23 4.45 21.24 9.83
CA ALA A 23 4.33 22.49 9.08
C ALA A 23 5.64 22.85 8.34
N LYS A 24 6.79 22.70 9.00
CA LYS A 24 8.12 22.92 8.39
C LYS A 24 8.38 21.98 7.22
N LEU A 25 8.02 20.70 7.34
CA LEU A 25 8.19 19.72 6.26
C LEU A 25 7.27 20.06 5.08
N LYS A 26 5.99 20.38 5.35
CA LYS A 26 5.04 20.81 4.31
C LYS A 26 5.52 22.06 3.57
N MET A 27 6.04 23.06 4.28
CA MET A 27 6.64 24.25 3.65
C MET A 27 7.80 23.89 2.73
N HIS A 28 8.72 23.02 3.18
CA HIS A 28 9.84 22.59 2.34
C HIS A 28 9.35 21.90 1.06
N VAL A 29 8.42 20.96 1.18
CA VAL A 29 7.85 20.21 0.05
C VAL A 29 7.10 21.15 -0.91
N MET A 30 6.43 22.19 -0.40
CA MET A 30 5.71 23.15 -1.24
C MET A 30 6.66 23.98 -2.11
N ILE A 31 7.83 24.35 -1.58
CA ILE A 31 8.79 25.24 -2.24
C ILE A 31 9.81 24.48 -3.10
N CYS A 32 10.15 23.24 -2.72
CA CYS A 32 11.14 22.42 -3.41
C CYS A 32 10.47 21.46 -4.42
N PRO A 33 10.67 21.67 -5.74
CA PRO A 33 10.04 20.81 -6.77
C PRO A 33 10.47 19.35 -6.68
N LEU A 34 11.73 19.08 -6.32
CA LEU A 34 12.26 17.73 -6.18
C LEU A 34 11.55 16.98 -5.05
N CYS A 35 11.39 17.61 -3.89
CA CYS A 35 10.70 17.01 -2.76
C CYS A 35 9.18 16.86 -3.01
N LYS A 36 8.57 17.79 -3.75
CA LYS A 36 7.19 17.67 -4.23
C LYS A 36 7.00 16.44 -5.12
N ASN A 37 7.90 16.23 -6.07
CA ASN A 37 7.84 15.08 -6.98
C ASN A 37 8.09 13.76 -6.22
N PHE A 38 9.04 13.76 -5.29
CA PHE A 38 9.29 12.60 -4.43
C PHE A 38 8.05 12.22 -3.62
N GLN A 39 7.36 13.20 -3.02
CA GLN A 39 6.11 12.96 -2.30
C GLN A 39 5.04 12.33 -3.21
N ALA A 40 4.88 12.83 -4.43
CA ALA A 40 3.94 12.27 -5.40
C ALA A 40 4.27 10.81 -5.76
N GLN A 41 5.54 10.51 -6.02
CA GLN A 41 6.00 9.15 -6.33
C GLN A 41 5.76 8.18 -5.16
N MET A 42 6.06 8.60 -3.92
CA MET A 42 5.82 7.78 -2.73
C MET A 42 4.33 7.50 -2.52
N ASN A 43 3.46 8.48 -2.77
CA ASN A 43 2.01 8.29 -2.67
C ASN A 43 1.49 7.32 -3.73
N GLU A 44 1.95 7.45 -4.97
CA GLU A 44 1.59 6.54 -6.05
C GLU A 44 2.03 5.11 -5.73
N LEU A 45 3.27 4.94 -5.24
CA LEU A 45 3.79 3.63 -4.84
C LEU A 45 2.92 2.99 -3.76
N LYS A 46 2.50 3.75 -2.73
CA LYS A 46 1.60 3.25 -1.67
C LYS A 46 0.25 2.81 -2.24
N ILE A 47 -0.31 3.56 -3.18
CA ILE A 47 -1.58 3.22 -3.84
C ILE A 47 -1.42 1.91 -4.63
N GLN A 48 -0.35 1.78 -5.41
CA GLN A 48 -0.09 0.58 -6.21
C GLN A 48 0.15 -0.65 -5.34
N ILE A 49 0.98 -0.54 -4.29
CA ILE A 49 1.21 -1.62 -3.32
C ILE A 49 -0.12 -2.04 -2.69
N LYS A 50 -0.92 -1.09 -2.20
CA LYS A 50 -2.22 -1.37 -1.59
C LYS A 50 -3.18 -2.05 -2.58
N LYS A 51 -3.16 -1.65 -3.85
CA LYS A 51 -3.99 -2.24 -4.90
C LYS A 51 -3.56 -3.67 -5.22
N ASN A 52 -2.26 -3.92 -5.32
CA ASN A 52 -1.72 -5.24 -5.60
C ASN A 52 -1.94 -6.21 -4.44
N LEU A 53 -1.67 -5.81 -3.20
CA LEU A 53 -1.94 -6.62 -2.01
C LEU A 53 -3.43 -6.99 -1.89
N LYS A 54 -4.32 -6.03 -2.16
CA LYS A 54 -5.78 -6.31 -2.20
C LYS A 54 -6.14 -7.32 -3.29
N ARG A 55 -5.49 -7.23 -4.45
CA ARG A 55 -5.74 -8.15 -5.57
C ARG A 55 -5.28 -9.57 -5.25
N GLU A 56 -4.10 -9.71 -4.65
CA GLU A 56 -3.57 -11.01 -4.20
C GLU A 56 -4.47 -11.65 -3.15
N LEU A 57 -4.91 -10.88 -2.14
CA LEU A 57 -5.86 -11.36 -1.14
C LEU A 57 -7.18 -11.83 -1.77
N SER A 58 -7.76 -11.04 -2.68
CA SER A 58 -8.98 -11.43 -3.40
C SER A 58 -8.79 -12.63 -4.32
N GLN A 59 -7.57 -12.90 -4.80
CA GLN A 59 -7.28 -14.06 -5.63
C GLN A 59 -7.17 -15.33 -4.77
N ASP A 60 -6.46 -15.25 -3.63
CA ASP A 60 -6.38 -16.34 -2.64
C ASP A 60 -7.77 -16.72 -2.09
N GLU A 61 -8.62 -15.73 -1.80
CA GLU A 61 -10.00 -15.96 -1.39
C GLU A 61 -10.82 -16.71 -2.46
N LYS A 62 -10.68 -16.33 -3.74
CA LYS A 62 -11.37 -17.03 -4.84
C LYS A 62 -10.85 -18.45 -5.04
N GLU A 63 -9.55 -18.65 -4.90
CA GLU A 63 -8.93 -19.97 -5.05
C GLU A 63 -9.41 -20.93 -3.95
N LYS A 64 -9.53 -20.45 -2.71
CA LYS A 64 -10.12 -21.19 -1.59
C LYS A 64 -11.58 -21.57 -1.83
N VAL A 65 -12.39 -20.65 -2.38
CA VAL A 65 -13.80 -20.95 -2.71
C VAL A 65 -13.88 -22.04 -3.77
N ASN A 66 -13.08 -21.94 -4.84
CA ASN A 66 -13.06 -22.95 -5.91
C ASN A 66 -12.60 -24.34 -5.39
N ASP A 67 -11.61 -24.38 -4.49
CA ASP A 67 -11.17 -25.64 -3.86
C ASP A 67 -12.30 -26.28 -3.03
N LEU A 68 -13.04 -25.47 -2.26
CA LEU A 68 -14.20 -25.95 -1.50
C LEU A 68 -15.31 -26.47 -2.41
N GLU A 69 -15.63 -25.76 -3.49
CA GLU A 69 -16.63 -26.20 -4.48
C GLU A 69 -16.25 -27.55 -5.09
N ASN A 70 -14.99 -27.71 -5.50
CA ASN A 70 -14.48 -28.96 -6.05
C ASN A 70 -14.56 -30.12 -5.04
N LYS A 71 -14.21 -29.87 -3.78
CA LYS A 71 -14.33 -30.87 -2.71
C LYS A 71 -15.77 -31.30 -2.47
N ILE A 72 -16.72 -30.37 -2.53
CA ILE A 72 -18.15 -30.67 -2.39
C ILE A 72 -18.64 -31.53 -3.56
N ILE A 73 -18.28 -31.17 -4.79
CA ILE A 73 -18.64 -31.94 -6.00
C ILE A 73 -18.09 -33.37 -5.93
N LEU A 74 -16.82 -33.53 -5.53
CA LEU A 74 -16.20 -34.84 -5.38
C LEU A 74 -16.92 -35.70 -4.34
N LYS A 75 -17.28 -35.13 -3.18
CA LYS A 75 -18.05 -35.83 -2.16
C LYS A 75 -19.43 -36.26 -2.65
N ILE A 76 -20.15 -35.39 -3.36
CA ILE A 76 -21.48 -35.72 -3.90
C ILE A 76 -21.40 -36.88 -4.90
N LYS A 77 -20.39 -36.89 -5.78
CA LYS A 77 -20.15 -38.00 -6.72
C LYS A 77 -19.90 -39.32 -5.97
N GLN A 78 -19.10 -39.29 -4.91
CA GLN A 78 -18.80 -40.48 -4.10
C GLN A 78 -19.99 -40.99 -3.27
N SER A 79 -20.97 -40.14 -2.96
CA SER A 79 -22.19 -40.52 -2.23
C SER A 79 -23.35 -40.93 -3.15
N SER A 80 -23.18 -40.89 -4.48
CA SER A 80 -24.20 -41.24 -5.46
C SER A 80 -24.03 -42.65 -6.06
N ASP A 81 -22.98 -43.37 -5.64
CA ASP A 81 -22.75 -44.81 -5.84
C ASP A 81 -23.12 -45.57 -4.55
#